data_AF-A0A1A7BE88-F1
#
_entry.id   AF-A0A1A7BE88-F1
#
_cell.length_a   1.000
_cell.length_b   1.000
_cell.length_c   1.000
_cell.angle_alpha   90.00
_cell.angle_beta   90.00
_cell.angle_gamma   90.00
#
_symmetry.space_group_name_H-M   'P 1'
#
loop_
_entity.id
_entity.type
_entity.pdbx_description
1 polymer ?
#
loop_
_entity_poly.entity_id
_entity_poly.type
_entity_poly.pdbx_seq_one_letter_code
_entity_poly.pdbx_strand_id
1 'polypeptide(L)'
;MTKSITLNGAPHRSAAATIADLVRELELVPEKVAVERNGAIVPRSTLAEAPLAEGDVLEIVHFVGGGEEVGDTWKVAGRTFRSRLIVGTGKYKSFEQNAAAVEASGAEIVTVAVRRVNVSDPKAPMLTDFIDPKKITYLPNTAGCFTGDEAVRTLRLAREAGGWDLVKLEVLGEARTLYPDMRETLKATEVLAKEGFLPMVYCADDPIAAKQLEDAGAVAIMPLGAPIGSGLGIQNRVTIRLIVEGAKVPVLVDAGVGTASDAAVGMELGCDGILMNTAIAEAKDPIRMARAMKLAVEAGREAYLAGRMARRMYADPSSPLAGLI
;
A
#
# COMPACT_ATOMS: atom_id res chain seq x y z
N MET A 1 -43.40 -34.59 -5.07
CA MET A 1 -44.38 -33.52 -5.37
C MET A 1 -43.77 -32.22 -4.91
N THR A 2 -43.86 -31.16 -5.72
CA THR A 2 -43.40 -29.82 -5.33
C THR A 2 -44.37 -29.21 -4.33
N LYS A 3 -43.84 -28.51 -3.32
CA LYS A 3 -44.59 -27.83 -2.27
C LYS A 3 -44.57 -26.33 -2.50
N SER A 4 -45.67 -25.63 -2.27
CA SER A 4 -45.74 -24.17 -2.28
C SER A 4 -45.47 -23.63 -0.87
N ILE A 5 -44.49 -22.74 -0.73
CA ILE A 5 -44.09 -22.13 0.55
C ILE A 5 -43.93 -20.62 0.39
N THR A 6 -43.77 -19.89 1.50
CA THR A 6 -43.30 -18.51 1.53
C THR A 6 -41.90 -18.49 2.12
N LEU A 7 -40.93 -17.94 1.40
CA LEU A 7 -39.53 -17.86 1.79
C LEU A 7 -39.10 -16.39 1.82
N ASN A 8 -38.70 -15.88 2.99
CA ASN A 8 -38.31 -14.49 3.21
C ASN A 8 -39.34 -13.49 2.63
N GLY A 9 -40.62 -13.73 2.89
CA GLY A 9 -41.73 -12.93 2.38
C GLY A 9 -42.13 -13.14 0.90
N ALA A 10 -41.45 -14.01 0.14
CA ALA A 10 -41.74 -14.28 -1.27
C ALA A 10 -42.30 -15.69 -1.52
N PRO A 11 -43.24 -15.88 -2.46
CA PRO A 11 -43.73 -17.21 -2.82
C PRO A 11 -42.61 -18.03 -3.49
N HIS A 12 -42.44 -19.27 -3.04
CA HIS A 12 -41.40 -20.18 -3.53
C HIS A 12 -41.96 -21.60 -3.68
N ARG A 13 -41.44 -22.37 -4.63
CA ARG A 13 -41.81 -23.78 -4.84
C ARG A 13 -40.58 -24.65 -4.80
N SER A 14 -40.59 -25.68 -3.96
CA SER A 14 -39.45 -26.58 -3.79
C SER A 14 -39.91 -28.04 -3.72
N ALA A 15 -39.04 -28.94 -4.17
CA ALA A 15 -39.23 -30.40 -4.02
C ALA A 15 -38.52 -30.96 -2.78
N ALA A 16 -37.88 -30.10 -1.97
CA ALA A 16 -37.11 -30.49 -0.80
C ALA A 16 -37.95 -31.30 0.19
N ALA A 17 -37.33 -32.36 0.71
CA ALA A 17 -37.93 -33.19 1.75
C ALA A 17 -37.86 -32.48 3.11
N THR A 18 -36.71 -31.87 3.41
CA THR A 18 -36.42 -31.23 4.70
C THR A 18 -36.01 -29.77 4.54
N ILE A 19 -35.98 -29.02 5.65
CA ILE A 19 -35.49 -27.64 5.65
C ILE A 19 -34.00 -27.60 5.27
N ALA A 20 -33.18 -28.56 5.71
CA ALA A 20 -31.78 -28.64 5.26
C ALA A 20 -31.66 -28.85 3.75
N ASP A 21 -32.54 -29.65 3.14
CA ASP A 21 -32.54 -29.85 1.69
C ASP A 21 -32.93 -28.58 0.95
N LEU A 22 -33.91 -27.83 1.47
CA LEU A 22 -34.27 -26.51 0.93
C LEU A 22 -33.10 -25.52 1.05
N VAL A 23 -32.42 -25.49 2.19
CA VAL A 23 -31.25 -24.61 2.38
C VAL A 23 -30.13 -24.95 1.39
N ARG A 24 -29.89 -26.23 1.11
CA ARG A 24 -28.93 -26.66 0.07
C ARG A 24 -29.40 -26.35 -1.34
N GLU A 25 -30.71 -26.46 -1.61
CA GLU A 25 -31.33 -26.05 -2.89
C GLU A 25 -31.11 -24.55 -3.15
N LEU A 26 -31.07 -23.72 -2.11
CA LEU A 26 -30.75 -22.29 -2.17
C LEU A 26 -29.24 -21.99 -2.19
N GLU A 27 -28.39 -23.00 -2.38
CA GLU A 27 -26.92 -22.90 -2.38
C GLU A 27 -26.32 -22.38 -1.05
N LEU A 28 -27.04 -22.55 0.05
CA LEU A 28 -26.58 -22.18 1.38
C LEU A 28 -26.14 -23.42 2.18
N VAL A 29 -25.34 -23.18 3.23
CA VAL A 29 -24.83 -24.23 4.13
C VAL A 29 -25.72 -24.30 5.38
N PRO A 30 -26.45 -25.41 5.64
CA PRO A 30 -27.38 -25.53 6.77
C PRO A 30 -26.80 -25.14 8.14
N GLU A 31 -25.51 -25.42 8.35
CA GLU A 31 -24.79 -25.11 9.58
C GLU A 31 -24.53 -23.60 9.77
N LYS A 32 -24.57 -22.82 8.68
CA LYS A 32 -24.28 -21.37 8.62
C LYS A 32 -25.52 -20.48 8.55
N VAL A 33 -26.72 -21.05 8.58
CA VAL A 33 -27.98 -20.30 8.53
C VAL A 33 -28.76 -20.44 9.82
N ALA A 34 -29.59 -19.45 10.13
CA ALA A 34 -30.68 -19.57 11.09
C ALA A 34 -32.00 -19.59 10.33
N VAL A 35 -32.90 -20.50 10.73
CA VAL A 35 -34.20 -20.68 10.10
C VAL A 35 -35.29 -20.51 11.14
N GLU A 36 -36.22 -19.61 10.86
CA GLU A 36 -37.51 -19.55 11.52
C GLU A 36 -38.57 -20.19 10.60
N ARG A 37 -39.45 -21.00 11.16
CA ARG A 37 -40.58 -21.60 10.49
C ARG A 37 -41.86 -21.23 11.23
N ASN A 38 -42.79 -20.57 10.52
CA ASN A 38 -44.11 -20.20 11.02
C ASN A 38 -44.06 -19.47 12.38
N GLY A 39 -43.08 -18.58 12.58
CA GLY A 39 -42.90 -17.84 13.84
C GLY A 39 -42.02 -18.52 14.89
N ALA A 40 -41.50 -19.73 14.63
CA ALA A 40 -40.67 -20.48 15.58
C ALA A 40 -39.29 -20.81 15.02
N ILE A 41 -38.24 -20.52 15.77
CA ILE A 41 -36.86 -20.86 15.40
C ILE A 41 -36.68 -22.38 15.38
N VAL A 42 -36.21 -22.92 14.25
CA VAL A 42 -35.83 -24.33 14.13
C VAL A 42 -34.35 -24.47 14.52
N PRO A 43 -34.00 -25.28 15.52
CA PRO A 43 -32.62 -25.50 15.89
C PRO A 43 -31.78 -25.99 14.70
N ARG A 44 -30.58 -25.41 14.52
CA ARG A 44 -29.69 -25.77 13.40
C ARG A 44 -29.39 -27.26 13.33
N SER A 45 -29.24 -27.92 14.49
CA SER A 45 -28.96 -29.35 14.60
C SER A 45 -30.10 -30.25 14.11
N THR A 46 -31.33 -29.73 13.98
CA THR A 46 -32.51 -30.52 13.60
C THR A 46 -33.00 -30.22 12.18
N LEU A 47 -32.33 -29.35 11.42
CA LEU A 47 -32.77 -28.95 10.07
C LEU A 47 -32.85 -30.12 9.08
N ALA A 48 -32.00 -31.13 9.24
CA ALA A 48 -31.99 -32.35 8.42
C ALA A 48 -33.14 -33.31 8.74
N GLU A 49 -33.80 -33.13 9.88
CA GLU A 49 -34.92 -33.96 10.33
C GLU A 49 -36.25 -33.20 10.23
N ALA A 50 -36.22 -31.87 10.13
CA ALA A 50 -37.39 -31.01 10.02
C ALA A 50 -38.01 -31.10 8.61
N PRO A 51 -39.19 -31.72 8.44
CA PRO A 51 -39.80 -31.89 7.12
C PRO A 51 -40.36 -30.56 6.61
N LEU A 52 -40.10 -30.24 5.35
CA LEU A 52 -40.73 -29.11 4.67
C LEU A 52 -42.18 -29.47 4.34
N ALA A 53 -43.14 -28.61 4.63
CA ALA A 53 -44.58 -28.83 4.39
C ALA A 53 -45.15 -27.81 3.40
N GLU A 54 -46.28 -28.17 2.79
CA GLU A 54 -47.09 -27.23 1.99
C GLU A 54 -47.55 -26.06 2.88
N GLY A 55 -47.38 -24.84 2.39
CA GLY A 55 -47.81 -23.61 3.06
C GLY A 55 -46.87 -23.09 4.15
N ASP A 56 -45.69 -23.70 4.35
CA ASP A 56 -44.72 -23.18 5.32
C ASP A 56 -44.29 -21.74 5.00
N VAL A 57 -44.18 -20.92 6.04
CA VAL A 57 -43.54 -19.60 6.00
C VAL A 57 -42.18 -19.72 6.66
N LEU A 58 -41.11 -19.52 5.89
CA LEU A 58 -39.74 -19.63 6.33
C LEU A 58 -39.02 -18.29 6.24
N GLU A 59 -38.37 -17.88 7.34
CA GLU A 59 -37.37 -16.82 7.34
C GLU A 59 -36.00 -17.47 7.50
N ILE A 60 -35.18 -17.42 6.46
CA ILE A 60 -33.82 -17.94 6.42
C ILE A 60 -32.86 -16.77 6.36
N VAL A 61 -32.07 -16.63 7.42
CA VAL A 61 -31.02 -15.61 7.53
C VAL A 61 -29.67 -16.29 7.64
N HIS A 62 -28.68 -15.75 6.95
CA HIS A 62 -27.30 -16.16 7.08
C HIS A 62 -26.44 -14.93 7.36
N PHE A 63 -25.41 -15.10 8.18
CA PHE A 63 -24.44 -14.02 8.35
C PHE A 63 -23.58 -13.96 7.09
N VAL A 64 -23.65 -12.82 6.39
CA VAL A 64 -22.77 -12.52 5.26
C VAL A 64 -21.39 -12.16 5.84
N GLY A 65 -20.59 -13.19 6.12
CA GLY A 65 -19.21 -13.04 6.56
C GLY A 65 -18.24 -13.23 5.40
N GLY A 66 -17.74 -12.12 4.87
CA GLY A 66 -16.49 -12.01 4.10
C GLY A 66 -16.45 -12.73 2.75
N GLY A 67 -16.67 -11.99 1.67
CA GLY A 67 -16.06 -12.35 0.39
C GLY A 67 -14.54 -12.45 0.58
N GLU A 68 -13.89 -13.33 -0.19
CA GLU A 68 -12.44 -13.37 -0.25
C GLU A 68 -11.97 -12.00 -0.79
N GLU A 69 -11.60 -11.08 0.11
CA GLU A 69 -11.06 -9.79 -0.27
C GLU A 69 -9.77 -10.06 -1.05
N VAL A 70 -9.85 -9.86 -2.37
CA VAL A 70 -8.67 -9.52 -3.14
C VAL A 70 -8.24 -8.15 -2.60
N GLY A 71 -7.44 -8.15 -1.53
CA GLY A 71 -7.09 -6.94 -0.78
C GLY A 71 -6.51 -5.86 -1.69
N ASP A 72 -6.64 -4.59 -1.28
CA ASP A 72 -6.07 -3.46 -2.01
C ASP A 72 -4.55 -3.63 -2.15
N THR A 73 -4.12 -4.00 -3.35
CA THR A 73 -2.70 -4.22 -3.71
C THR A 73 -2.24 -3.19 -4.73
N TRP A 74 -0.94 -3.08 -4.93
CA TRP A 74 -0.34 -2.26 -5.97
C TRP A 74 0.76 -3.00 -6.71
N LYS A 75 1.08 -2.53 -7.92
CA LYS A 75 2.07 -3.17 -8.79
C LYS A 75 3.10 -2.18 -9.28
N VAL A 76 4.37 -2.60 -9.29
CA VAL A 76 5.46 -1.89 -9.96
C VAL A 76 6.38 -2.92 -10.59
N ALA A 77 6.86 -2.66 -11.80
CA ALA A 77 7.79 -3.55 -12.50
C ALA A 77 7.33 -5.03 -12.56
N GLY A 78 6.01 -5.25 -12.75
CA GLY A 78 5.41 -6.60 -12.81
C GLY A 78 5.27 -7.34 -11.47
N ARG A 79 5.73 -6.74 -10.36
CA ARG A 79 5.64 -7.31 -9.01
C ARG A 79 4.43 -6.73 -8.28
N THR A 80 3.75 -7.54 -7.47
CA THR A 80 2.58 -7.11 -6.69
C THR A 80 2.94 -7.03 -5.22
N PHE A 81 2.52 -5.96 -4.56
CA PHE A 81 2.78 -5.67 -3.16
C PHE A 81 1.47 -5.31 -2.45
N ARG A 82 1.40 -5.63 -1.15
CA ARG A 82 0.29 -5.24 -0.27
C ARG A 82 0.67 -4.00 0.54
N SER A 83 1.88 -3.98 1.08
CA SER A 83 2.38 -2.83 1.82
C SER A 83 2.70 -1.69 0.88
N ARG A 84 2.12 -0.53 1.15
CA ARG A 84 2.35 0.73 0.42
C ARG A 84 3.43 1.60 1.10
N LEU A 85 4.15 1.04 2.07
CA LEU A 85 5.24 1.70 2.79
C LEU A 85 6.59 1.07 2.40
N ILE A 86 7.45 1.89 1.81
CA ILE A 86 8.85 1.55 1.52
C ILE A 86 9.75 2.21 2.56
N VAL A 87 10.67 1.43 3.15
CA VAL A 87 11.54 1.89 4.23
C VAL A 87 13.00 1.86 3.81
N GLY A 88 13.74 2.93 4.09
CA GLY A 88 15.19 2.94 3.90
C GLY A 88 15.93 2.20 5.01
N THR A 89 17.17 1.80 4.74
CA THR A 89 18.01 1.01 5.66
C THR A 89 19.13 1.82 6.34
N GLY A 90 19.16 3.14 6.13
CA GLY A 90 20.22 4.01 6.65
C GLY A 90 19.87 4.61 8.02
N LYS A 91 20.91 5.03 8.76
CA LYS A 91 20.83 5.85 10.00
C LYS A 91 20.29 5.15 11.26
N TYR A 92 19.94 3.87 11.20
CA TYR A 92 19.67 3.09 12.41
C TYR A 92 20.94 2.88 13.24
N LYS A 93 20.77 2.67 14.54
CA LYS A 93 21.90 2.42 15.46
C LYS A 93 22.60 1.08 15.19
N SER A 94 21.86 0.09 14.70
CA SER A 94 22.38 -1.23 14.36
C SER A 94 21.51 -1.90 13.29
N PHE A 95 22.01 -3.00 12.72
CA PHE A 95 21.24 -3.78 11.74
C PHE A 95 20.04 -4.51 12.38
N GLU A 96 20.13 -4.90 13.65
CA GLU A 96 19.01 -5.47 14.41
C GLU A 96 17.89 -4.45 14.58
N GLN A 97 18.22 -3.19 14.91
CA GLN A 97 17.21 -2.14 15.03
C GLN A 97 16.54 -1.88 13.68
N ASN A 98 17.31 -1.89 12.60
CA ASN A 98 16.79 -1.74 11.24
C ASN A 98 15.83 -2.89 10.88
N ALA A 99 16.25 -4.15 11.08
CA ALA A 99 15.41 -5.31 10.81
C ALA A 99 14.12 -5.30 11.63
N ALA A 100 14.18 -4.96 12.92
CA ALA A 100 13.01 -4.83 13.78
C ALA A 100 12.07 -3.69 13.32
N ALA A 101 12.62 -2.58 12.81
CA ALA A 101 11.82 -1.50 12.24
C ALA A 101 11.13 -1.93 10.92
N VAL A 102 11.83 -2.65 10.04
CA VAL A 102 11.25 -3.18 8.79
C VAL A 102 10.14 -4.19 9.07
N GLU A 103 10.31 -5.06 10.06
CA GLU A 103 9.25 -5.97 10.50
C GLU A 103 8.04 -5.21 11.04
N ALA A 104 8.27 -4.22 11.92
CA ALA A 104 7.19 -3.43 12.51
C ALA A 104 6.45 -2.54 11.50
N SER A 105 7.14 -2.07 10.45
CA SER A 105 6.51 -1.32 9.35
C SER A 105 5.73 -2.21 8.41
N GLY A 106 5.99 -3.53 8.41
CA GLY A 106 5.44 -4.46 7.42
C GLY A 106 5.84 -4.11 5.99
N ALA A 107 7.00 -3.46 5.79
CA ALA A 107 7.46 -3.08 4.46
C ALA A 107 7.87 -4.33 3.68
N GLU A 108 7.45 -4.41 2.41
CA GLU A 108 7.84 -5.50 1.50
C GLU A 108 8.98 -5.09 0.56
N ILE A 109 9.32 -3.79 0.55
CA ILE A 109 10.44 -3.20 -0.20
C ILE A 109 11.29 -2.38 0.77
N VAL A 110 12.62 -2.55 0.71
CA VAL A 110 13.57 -1.70 1.44
C VAL A 110 14.61 -1.10 0.51
N THR A 111 14.95 0.17 0.72
CA THR A 111 16.01 0.81 -0.06
C THR A 111 17.37 0.52 0.53
N VAL A 112 18.34 0.21 -0.33
CA VAL A 112 19.71 -0.12 0.08
C VAL A 112 20.70 0.76 -0.67
N ALA A 113 21.55 1.47 0.07
CA ALA A 113 22.61 2.26 -0.55
C ALA A 113 23.73 1.33 -1.03
N VAL A 114 24.15 1.49 -2.28
CA VAL A 114 25.30 0.74 -2.81
C VAL A 114 26.57 1.34 -2.22
N ARG A 115 27.23 0.59 -1.34
CA ARG A 115 28.49 1.02 -0.71
C ARG A 115 29.61 0.06 -1.04
N ARG A 116 30.84 0.56 -1.02
CA ARG A 116 32.03 -0.29 -1.12
C ARG A 116 32.08 -1.20 0.11
N VAL A 117 32.26 -2.50 -0.10
CA VAL A 117 32.47 -3.46 0.99
C VAL A 117 33.72 -3.06 1.75
N ASN A 118 33.68 -3.15 3.08
CA ASN A 118 34.86 -2.95 3.89
C ASN A 118 35.79 -4.17 3.75
N VAL A 119 36.74 -4.09 2.82
CA VAL A 119 37.68 -5.18 2.52
C VAL A 119 38.67 -5.43 3.67
N SER A 120 38.74 -4.52 4.66
CA SER A 120 39.64 -4.66 5.81
C SER A 120 39.11 -5.57 6.92
N ASP A 121 37.80 -5.82 6.97
CA ASP A 121 37.17 -6.73 7.92
C ASP A 121 36.10 -7.59 7.23
N PRO A 122 36.48 -8.76 6.68
CA PRO A 122 35.55 -9.69 6.02
C PRO A 122 34.48 -10.30 6.93
N LYS A 123 34.60 -10.14 8.26
CA LYS A 123 33.64 -10.66 9.24
C LYS A 123 32.67 -9.60 9.74
N ALA A 124 32.80 -8.35 9.27
CA ALA A 124 31.88 -7.30 9.61
C ALA A 124 30.45 -7.69 9.19
N PRO A 125 29.44 -7.47 10.06
CA PRO A 125 28.06 -7.80 9.75
C PRO A 125 27.58 -7.06 8.50
N MET A 126 26.81 -7.74 7.66
CA MET A 126 26.19 -7.18 6.47
C MET A 126 24.69 -7.05 6.65
N LEU A 127 24.07 -6.12 5.93
CA LEU A 127 22.62 -5.92 5.97
C LEU A 127 21.84 -7.21 5.65
N THR A 128 22.34 -8.01 4.70
CA THR A 128 21.74 -9.27 4.27
C THR A 128 21.70 -10.34 5.35
N ASP A 129 22.50 -10.21 6.41
CA ASP A 129 22.47 -11.14 7.54
C ASP A 129 21.24 -10.90 8.43
N PHE A 130 20.62 -9.72 8.33
CA PHE A 130 19.50 -9.29 9.17
C PHE A 130 18.20 -9.10 8.38
N ILE A 131 18.30 -8.72 7.10
CA ILE A 131 17.15 -8.57 6.21
C ILE A 131 17.37 -9.51 5.02
N ASP A 132 16.55 -10.56 4.94
CA ASP A 132 16.69 -11.59 3.90
C ASP A 132 16.15 -11.07 2.55
N PRO A 133 17.01 -10.92 1.51
CA PRO A 133 16.58 -10.46 0.18
C PRO A 133 15.66 -11.44 -0.55
N LYS A 134 15.47 -12.66 -0.03
CA LYS A 134 14.45 -13.61 -0.53
C LYS A 134 13.05 -13.32 0.01
N LYS A 135 12.95 -12.60 1.14
CA LYS A 135 11.68 -12.24 1.78
C LYS A 135 11.30 -10.79 1.52
N ILE A 136 12.29 -9.91 1.43
CA ILE A 136 12.12 -8.48 1.24
C ILE A 136 12.73 -8.08 -0.10
N THR A 137 11.98 -7.32 -0.90
CA THR A 137 12.50 -6.78 -2.15
C THR A 137 13.50 -5.67 -1.86
N TYR A 138 14.73 -5.83 -2.33
CA TYR A 138 15.74 -4.78 -2.24
C TYR A 138 15.57 -3.79 -3.39
N LEU A 139 15.68 -2.51 -3.06
CA LEU A 139 15.67 -1.41 -4.02
C LEU A 139 17.01 -0.66 -3.92
N PRO A 140 18.05 -1.11 -4.64
CA PRO A 140 19.34 -0.43 -4.67
C PRO A 140 19.18 1.00 -5.13
N ASN A 141 19.85 1.93 -4.45
CA ASN A 141 19.77 3.35 -4.76
C ASN A 141 21.13 4.01 -4.99
N THR A 142 21.08 5.18 -5.61
CA THR A 142 22.23 6.02 -5.93
C THR A 142 22.42 7.18 -4.95
N ALA A 143 22.01 7.01 -3.69
CA ALA A 143 22.12 8.06 -2.69
C ALA A 143 23.57 8.60 -2.60
N GLY A 144 23.70 9.91 -2.70
CA GLY A 144 24.99 10.61 -2.71
C GLY A 144 25.66 10.73 -4.10
N CYS A 145 24.99 10.35 -5.19
CA CYS A 145 25.45 10.68 -6.55
C CYS A 145 24.99 12.09 -6.93
N PHE A 146 25.90 12.88 -7.51
CA PHE A 146 25.62 14.26 -7.93
C PHE A 146 25.63 14.45 -9.45
N THR A 147 25.90 13.38 -10.20
CA THR A 147 25.81 13.35 -11.67
C THR A 147 25.09 12.09 -12.12
N GLY A 148 24.46 12.16 -13.30
CA GLY A 148 23.78 11.02 -13.90
C GLY A 148 24.76 9.87 -14.22
N ASP A 149 25.99 10.19 -14.62
CA ASP A 149 27.00 9.19 -14.95
C ASP A 149 27.46 8.40 -13.70
N GLU A 150 27.59 9.06 -12.55
CA GLU A 150 27.85 8.39 -11.26
C GLU A 150 26.70 7.48 -10.84
N ALA A 151 25.46 7.95 -11.00
CA ALA A 151 24.27 7.20 -10.65
C ALA A 151 24.14 5.94 -11.53
N VAL A 152 24.27 6.08 -12.85
CA VAL A 152 24.27 4.95 -13.80
C VAL A 152 25.36 3.95 -13.44
N ARG A 153 26.60 4.41 -13.20
CA ARG A 153 27.71 3.54 -12.81
C ARG A 153 27.42 2.79 -11.52
N THR A 154 26.83 3.45 -10.53
CA THR A 154 26.48 2.86 -9.24
C THR A 154 25.45 1.74 -9.38
N LEU A 155 24.42 1.93 -10.20
CA LEU A 155 23.38 0.91 -10.42
C LEU A 155 23.87 -0.26 -11.29
N ARG A 156 24.76 -0.01 -12.26
CA ARG A 156 25.46 -1.10 -12.97
C ARG A 156 26.24 -1.98 -11.99
N LEU A 157 26.99 -1.37 -11.06
CA LEU A 157 27.69 -2.14 -10.01
C LEU A 157 26.72 -2.91 -9.11
N ALA A 158 25.57 -2.31 -8.75
CA ALA A 158 24.55 -3.01 -7.97
C ALA A 158 24.02 -4.25 -8.71
N ARG A 159 23.70 -4.10 -10.00
CA ARG A 159 23.24 -5.20 -10.85
C ARG A 159 24.27 -6.32 -10.95
N GLU A 160 25.54 -6.00 -11.15
CA GLU A 160 26.61 -7.02 -11.17
C GLU A 160 26.79 -7.72 -9.82
N ALA A 161 26.59 -7.00 -8.71
CA ALA A 161 26.79 -7.53 -7.36
C ALA A 161 25.67 -8.46 -6.88
N GLY A 162 24.42 -8.25 -7.32
CA GLY A 162 23.31 -9.08 -6.85
C GLY A 162 22.10 -9.19 -7.77
N GLY A 163 22.25 -8.87 -9.05
CA GLY A 163 21.25 -9.16 -10.08
C GLY A 163 20.01 -8.27 -10.06
N TRP A 164 20.07 -7.10 -9.41
CA TRP A 164 18.92 -6.21 -9.32
C TRP A 164 18.73 -5.36 -10.59
N ASP A 165 17.53 -5.41 -11.15
CA ASP A 165 17.05 -4.60 -12.26
C ASP A 165 16.13 -3.46 -11.81
N LEU A 166 15.31 -3.71 -10.79
CA LEU A 166 14.52 -2.70 -10.06
C LEU A 166 15.43 -1.85 -9.17
N VAL A 167 15.46 -0.55 -9.43
CA VAL A 167 16.41 0.37 -8.79
C VAL A 167 15.75 1.70 -8.45
N LYS A 168 16.21 2.35 -7.38
CA LYS A 168 15.86 3.74 -7.06
C LYS A 168 16.92 4.67 -7.65
N LEU A 169 16.54 5.48 -8.64
CA LEU A 169 17.40 6.51 -9.19
C LEU A 169 17.25 7.80 -8.37
N GLU A 170 18.37 8.32 -7.90
CA GLU A 170 18.49 9.57 -7.14
C GLU A 170 19.74 10.32 -7.62
N VAL A 171 19.57 11.48 -8.26
CA VAL A 171 20.68 12.35 -8.67
C VAL A 171 20.48 13.73 -8.04
N LEU A 172 21.39 14.11 -7.16
CA LEU A 172 21.27 15.33 -6.36
C LEU A 172 22.00 16.49 -7.03
N GLY A 173 21.44 17.70 -6.95
CA GLY A 173 22.07 18.91 -7.48
C GLY A 173 23.16 19.46 -6.57
N GLU A 174 22.99 19.35 -5.24
CA GLU A 174 24.03 19.73 -4.27
C GLU A 174 23.84 19.07 -2.90
N ALA A 175 24.93 19.01 -2.13
CA ALA A 175 24.96 18.29 -0.85
C ALA A 175 24.20 19.00 0.29
N ARG A 176 23.95 20.31 0.20
CA ARG A 176 23.32 21.07 1.28
C ARG A 176 21.80 20.88 1.32
N THR A 177 21.13 21.04 0.17
CA THR A 177 19.67 20.85 0.08
C THR A 177 19.28 19.41 -0.20
N LEU A 178 20.18 18.61 -0.81
CA LEU A 178 19.86 17.27 -1.34
C LEU A 178 18.65 17.32 -2.29
N TYR A 179 18.46 18.45 -2.98
CA TYR A 179 17.41 18.62 -3.97
C TYR A 179 17.82 17.93 -5.28
N PRO A 180 16.90 17.32 -6.05
CA PRO A 180 17.26 16.60 -7.26
C PRO A 180 17.70 17.53 -8.39
N ASP A 181 18.73 17.13 -9.14
CA ASP A 181 19.05 17.71 -10.45
C ASP A 181 18.19 17.04 -11.51
N MET A 182 17.14 17.73 -11.96
CA MET A 182 16.17 17.15 -12.90
C MET A 182 16.75 16.88 -14.29
N ARG A 183 17.79 17.59 -14.73
CA ARG A 183 18.41 17.37 -16.05
C ARG A 183 19.24 16.09 -16.03
N GLU A 184 20.08 15.94 -15.02
CA GLU A 184 20.89 14.74 -14.85
C GLU A 184 20.02 13.52 -14.54
N THR A 185 18.95 13.70 -13.77
CA THR A 185 17.98 12.63 -13.46
C THR A 185 17.29 12.12 -14.72
N LEU A 186 16.84 13.01 -15.61
CA LEU A 186 16.20 12.63 -16.88
C LEU A 186 17.18 11.85 -17.78
N LYS A 187 18.40 12.38 -17.96
CA LYS A 187 19.45 11.71 -18.75
C LYS A 187 19.76 10.32 -18.22
N ALA A 188 19.93 10.17 -16.90
CA ALA A 188 20.21 8.88 -16.29
C ALA A 188 19.03 7.90 -16.43
N THR A 189 17.79 8.39 -16.32
CA THR A 189 16.57 7.57 -16.51
C THR A 189 16.54 6.94 -17.90
N GLU A 190 16.77 7.74 -18.95
CA GLU A 190 16.81 7.23 -20.33
C GLU A 190 17.88 6.16 -20.55
N VAL A 191 19.08 6.36 -19.99
CA VAL A 191 20.19 5.41 -20.11
C VAL A 191 19.85 4.11 -19.40
N LEU A 192 19.36 4.19 -18.16
CA LEU A 192 19.00 3.02 -17.36
C LEU A 192 17.86 2.22 -18.01
N ALA A 193 16.81 2.90 -18.48
CA ALA A 193 15.70 2.25 -19.17
C ALA A 193 16.17 1.52 -20.45
N LYS A 194 17.03 2.15 -21.26
CA LYS A 194 17.64 1.52 -22.47
C LYS A 194 18.49 0.30 -22.13
N GLU A 195 19.09 0.27 -20.94
CA GLU A 195 19.87 -0.85 -20.42
C GLU A 195 19.02 -1.91 -19.69
N GLY A 196 17.69 -1.80 -19.78
CA GLY A 196 16.76 -2.76 -19.18
C GLY A 196 16.73 -2.68 -17.66
N PHE A 197 17.11 -1.56 -17.04
CA PHE A 197 16.75 -1.28 -15.65
C PHE A 197 15.27 -0.89 -15.57
N LEU A 198 14.72 -1.02 -14.37
CA LEU A 198 13.36 -0.64 -14.01
C LEU A 198 13.47 0.49 -12.98
N PRO A 199 13.73 1.74 -13.42
CA PRO A 199 14.03 2.83 -12.50
C PRO A 199 12.76 3.40 -11.84
N MET A 200 12.74 3.37 -10.50
CA MET A 200 11.85 4.20 -9.68
C MET A 200 12.59 5.51 -9.40
N VAL A 201 12.07 6.65 -9.84
CA VAL A 201 12.87 7.87 -9.95
C VAL A 201 12.50 8.91 -8.89
N TYR A 202 13.45 9.26 -8.02
CA TYR A 202 13.35 10.39 -7.11
C TYR A 202 13.39 11.71 -7.91
N CYS A 203 12.40 12.58 -7.69
CA CYS A 203 12.28 13.82 -8.46
C CYS A 203 11.69 14.99 -7.65
N ALA A 204 11.75 16.18 -8.24
CA ALA A 204 11.02 17.35 -7.74
C ALA A 204 9.50 17.13 -7.86
N ASP A 205 8.72 17.93 -7.15
CA ASP A 205 7.26 18.00 -7.23
C ASP A 205 6.78 18.78 -8.47
N ASP A 206 7.41 18.53 -9.63
CA ASP A 206 7.10 19.16 -10.92
C ASP A 206 6.31 18.17 -11.80
N PRO A 207 5.02 18.44 -12.12
CA PRO A 207 4.21 17.56 -12.96
C PRO A 207 4.73 17.36 -14.38
N ILE A 208 5.41 18.35 -14.95
CA ILE A 208 5.97 18.27 -16.30
C ILE A 208 7.20 17.36 -16.28
N ALA A 209 8.09 17.57 -15.31
CA ALA A 209 9.29 16.73 -15.19
C ALA A 209 8.93 15.28 -14.83
N ALA A 210 7.92 15.07 -13.97
CA ALA A 210 7.37 13.74 -13.70
C ALA A 210 6.91 13.03 -14.98
N LYS A 211 6.19 13.74 -15.86
CA LYS A 211 5.75 13.18 -17.13
C LYS A 211 6.91 12.84 -18.07
N GLN A 212 7.94 13.68 -18.13
CA GLN A 212 9.15 13.42 -18.91
C GLN A 212 9.90 12.18 -18.42
N LEU A 213 9.98 11.98 -17.10
CA LEU A 213 10.59 10.78 -16.50
C LEU A 213 9.80 9.52 -16.82
N GLU A 214 8.46 9.58 -16.78
CA GLU A 214 7.60 8.47 -17.23
C GLU A 214 7.89 8.13 -18.70
N ASP A 215 7.91 9.12 -19.59
CA ASP A 215 8.17 8.92 -21.02
C ASP A 215 9.59 8.41 -21.30
N ALA A 216 10.56 8.73 -20.43
CA ALA A 216 11.93 8.24 -20.48
C ALA A 216 12.07 6.78 -20.02
N GLY A 217 11.03 6.18 -19.44
CA GLY A 217 11.01 4.78 -19.02
C GLY A 217 11.07 4.54 -17.51
N ALA A 218 10.76 5.55 -16.68
CA ALA A 218 10.54 5.33 -15.26
C ALA A 218 9.37 4.37 -15.02
N VAL A 219 9.57 3.37 -14.15
CA VAL A 219 8.51 2.42 -13.77
C VAL A 219 7.70 2.89 -12.56
N ALA A 220 8.16 3.93 -11.87
CA ALA A 220 7.43 4.68 -10.86
C ALA A 220 8.03 6.09 -10.74
N ILE A 221 7.19 7.08 -10.44
CA ILE A 221 7.61 8.46 -10.16
C ILE A 221 7.60 8.67 -8.65
N MET A 222 8.68 9.23 -8.12
CA MET A 222 8.82 9.44 -6.69
C MET A 222 9.07 10.91 -6.34
N PRO A 223 8.03 11.77 -6.41
CA PRO A 223 8.19 13.18 -6.12
C PRO A 223 8.46 13.40 -4.63
N LEU A 224 9.31 14.37 -4.33
CA LEU A 224 9.59 14.77 -2.96
C LEU A 224 8.40 15.44 -2.29
N GLY A 225 8.19 15.14 -1.00
CA GLY A 225 7.29 15.95 -0.16
C GLY A 225 7.95 17.26 0.30
N ALA A 226 9.23 17.15 0.66
CA ALA A 226 10.13 18.22 1.09
C ALA A 226 11.59 17.72 0.98
N PRO A 227 12.61 18.59 1.17
CA PRO A 227 14.01 18.18 1.14
C PRO A 227 14.33 16.99 2.07
N ILE A 228 15.28 16.15 1.65
CA ILE A 228 15.60 14.88 2.32
C ILE A 228 15.98 15.12 3.79
N GLY A 229 15.33 14.39 4.69
CA GLY A 229 15.61 14.45 6.13
C GLY A 229 15.10 15.71 6.85
N SER A 230 14.37 16.60 6.17
CA SER A 230 13.84 17.82 6.78
C SER A 230 12.67 17.59 7.75
N GLY A 231 11.87 16.54 7.52
CA GLY A 231 10.70 16.23 8.34
C GLY A 231 9.55 17.24 8.23
N LEU A 232 9.52 18.03 7.16
CA LEU A 232 8.52 19.10 6.97
C LEU A 232 7.15 18.60 6.48
N GLY A 233 7.07 17.34 6.04
CA GLY A 233 5.89 16.79 5.38
C GLY A 233 5.72 17.26 3.94
N ILE A 234 4.54 17.03 3.35
CA ILE A 234 4.26 17.39 1.96
C ILE A 234 3.96 18.90 1.87
N GLN A 235 4.89 19.66 1.29
CA GLN A 235 4.77 21.12 1.20
C GLN A 235 3.75 21.54 0.15
N ASN A 236 3.76 20.88 -1.01
CA ASN A 236 2.94 21.25 -2.15
C ASN A 236 1.98 20.13 -2.53
N ARG A 237 0.86 20.07 -1.79
CA ARG A 237 -0.16 19.04 -2.00
C ARG A 237 -0.83 19.12 -3.37
N VAL A 238 -0.85 20.32 -3.97
CA VAL A 238 -1.47 20.55 -5.27
C VAL A 238 -0.66 19.87 -6.36
N THR A 239 0.66 20.09 -6.41
CA THR A 239 1.51 19.48 -7.44
C THR A 239 1.60 17.97 -7.30
N ILE A 240 1.70 17.45 -6.07
CA ILE A 240 1.63 16.00 -5.82
C ILE A 240 0.35 15.41 -6.40
N ARG A 241 -0.82 16.04 -6.17
CA ARG A 241 -2.08 15.59 -6.74
C ARG A 241 -2.08 15.64 -8.27
N LEU A 242 -1.53 16.69 -8.87
CA LEU A 242 -1.41 16.79 -10.34
C LEU A 242 -0.52 15.68 -10.92
N ILE A 243 0.55 15.29 -10.24
CA ILE A 243 1.40 14.16 -10.63
C ILE A 243 0.60 12.85 -10.54
N VAL A 244 -0.09 12.61 -9.43
CA VAL A 244 -0.94 11.42 -9.24
C VAL A 244 -2.01 11.30 -10.34
N GLU A 245 -2.70 12.39 -10.66
CA GLU A 245 -3.75 12.40 -11.69
C GLU A 245 -3.19 12.25 -13.11
N GLY A 246 -1.96 12.70 -13.36
CA GLY A 246 -1.33 12.71 -14.69
C GLY A 246 -0.49 11.48 -15.02
N ALA A 247 0.03 10.77 -14.02
CA ALA A 247 0.92 9.63 -14.21
C ALA A 247 0.15 8.35 -14.55
N LYS A 248 0.78 7.49 -15.37
CA LYS A 248 0.28 6.14 -15.70
C LYS A 248 1.05 5.03 -14.97
N VAL A 249 2.15 5.41 -14.33
CA VAL A 249 2.96 4.55 -13.47
C VAL A 249 2.71 4.93 -12.01
N PRO A 250 2.99 4.03 -11.05
CA PRO A 250 2.80 4.31 -9.64
C PRO A 250 3.50 5.60 -9.19
N VAL A 251 2.84 6.35 -8.31
CA VAL A 251 3.38 7.59 -7.73
C VAL A 251 3.59 7.40 -6.23
N LEU A 252 4.83 7.59 -5.77
CA LEU A 252 5.16 7.44 -4.35
C LEU A 252 5.79 8.72 -3.81
N VAL A 253 5.25 9.29 -2.73
CA VAL A 253 5.96 10.41 -2.08
C VAL A 253 7.24 9.88 -1.45
N ASP A 254 8.39 10.43 -1.83
CA ASP A 254 9.71 10.03 -1.33
C ASP A 254 10.40 11.20 -0.62
N ALA A 255 10.76 10.98 0.64
CA ALA A 255 11.41 11.96 1.51
C ALA A 255 10.51 13.16 1.90
N GLY A 256 11.04 13.97 2.82
CA GLY A 256 10.33 15.09 3.43
C GLY A 256 9.35 14.73 4.55
N VAL A 257 8.76 13.54 4.53
CA VAL A 257 7.89 13.03 5.62
C VAL A 257 8.60 13.10 6.97
N GLY A 258 7.91 13.61 7.99
CA GLY A 258 8.41 13.70 9.37
C GLY A 258 7.63 12.86 10.36
N THR A 259 6.32 12.70 10.15
CA THR A 259 5.45 11.94 11.07
C THR A 259 4.30 11.23 10.36
N ALA A 260 3.53 10.43 11.12
CA ALA A 260 2.41 9.64 10.65
C ALA A 260 1.40 10.46 9.82
N SER A 261 1.01 11.65 10.28
CA SER A 261 0.03 12.48 9.54
C SER A 261 0.51 12.86 8.14
N ASP A 262 1.80 13.02 7.91
CA ASP A 262 2.32 13.37 6.58
C ASP A 262 2.17 12.19 5.61
N ALA A 263 2.46 10.98 6.09
CA ALA A 263 2.29 9.74 5.33
C ALA A 263 0.81 9.51 4.99
N ALA A 264 -0.09 9.72 5.96
CA ALA A 264 -1.53 9.63 5.75
C ALA A 264 -1.99 10.64 4.68
N VAL A 265 -1.53 11.89 4.75
CA VAL A 265 -1.84 12.93 3.75
C VAL A 265 -1.36 12.51 2.35
N GLY A 266 -0.18 11.92 2.22
CA GLY A 266 0.29 11.42 0.91
C GLY A 266 -0.65 10.38 0.31
N MET A 267 -1.11 9.43 1.13
CA MET A 267 -2.07 8.42 0.68
C MET A 267 -3.46 9.02 0.38
N GLU A 268 -3.94 9.98 1.18
CA GLU A 268 -5.18 10.72 0.93
C GLU A 268 -5.17 11.51 -0.39
N LEU A 269 -3.99 11.89 -0.87
CA LEU A 269 -3.81 12.56 -2.18
C LEU A 269 -3.85 11.57 -3.35
N GLY A 270 -3.90 10.27 -3.08
CA GLY A 270 -3.98 9.21 -4.08
C GLY A 270 -2.64 8.60 -4.47
N CYS A 271 -1.55 8.88 -3.75
CA CYS A 271 -0.27 8.20 -3.99
C CYS A 271 -0.42 6.69 -3.78
N ASP A 272 0.33 5.92 -4.57
CA ASP A 272 0.36 4.45 -4.47
C ASP A 272 1.16 3.97 -3.26
N GLY A 273 2.07 4.80 -2.77
CA GLY A 273 2.83 4.51 -1.56
C GLY A 273 3.65 5.68 -1.05
N ILE A 274 4.35 5.45 0.06
CA ILE A 274 5.24 6.40 0.70
C ILE A 274 6.61 5.74 0.90
N LEU A 275 7.67 6.45 0.55
CA LEU A 275 9.05 6.07 0.83
C LEU A 275 9.65 6.98 1.89
N MET A 276 10.17 6.40 2.96
CA MET A 276 10.82 7.17 4.02
C MET A 276 12.00 6.42 4.68
N ASN A 277 12.89 7.19 5.31
CA ASN A 277 13.99 6.64 6.11
C ASN A 277 14.14 7.42 7.43
N THR A 278 14.53 8.69 7.33
CA THR A 278 14.93 9.52 8.47
C THR A 278 13.83 9.62 9.54
N ALA A 279 12.56 9.77 9.14
CA ALA A 279 11.44 9.88 10.07
C ALA A 279 11.33 8.68 11.02
N ILE A 280 11.66 7.47 10.54
CA ILE A 280 11.66 6.25 11.35
C ILE A 280 13.00 6.12 12.08
N ALA A 281 14.11 6.14 11.34
CA ALA A 281 15.43 5.82 11.87
C ALA A 281 15.93 6.79 12.96
N GLU A 282 15.61 8.08 12.85
CA GLU A 282 16.00 9.11 13.83
C GLU A 282 14.93 9.37 14.91
N ALA A 283 13.81 8.63 14.90
CA ALA A 283 12.84 8.74 15.98
C ALA A 283 13.44 8.27 17.32
N LYS A 284 12.92 8.80 18.43
CA LYS A 284 13.31 8.35 19.78
C LYS A 284 13.05 6.84 19.97
N ASP A 285 11.99 6.32 19.35
CA ASP A 285 11.61 4.91 19.30
C ASP A 285 11.33 4.51 17.84
N PRO A 286 12.35 4.05 17.09
CA PRO A 286 12.20 3.74 15.66
C PRO A 286 11.20 2.62 15.38
N ILE A 287 11.10 1.61 16.24
CA ILE A 287 10.18 0.47 16.04
C ILE A 287 8.73 0.95 16.21
N ARG A 288 8.46 1.77 17.22
CA ARG A 288 7.14 2.38 17.40
C ARG A 288 6.79 3.32 16.25
N MET A 289 7.76 4.11 15.77
CA MET A 289 7.53 4.99 14.63
C MET A 289 7.26 4.20 13.35
N ALA A 290 7.98 3.11 13.10
CA ALA A 290 7.72 2.21 11.98
C ALA A 290 6.28 1.67 11.99
N ARG A 291 5.79 1.22 13.16
CA ARG A 291 4.39 0.81 13.33
C ARG A 291 3.41 1.96 13.09
N ALA A 292 3.71 3.16 13.59
CA ALA A 292 2.86 4.32 13.40
C ALA A 292 2.75 4.71 11.91
N MET A 293 3.86 4.65 11.18
CA MET A 293 3.88 4.93 9.73
C MET A 293 3.10 3.89 8.93
N LYS A 294 3.20 2.61 9.30
CA LYS A 294 2.36 1.55 8.72
C LYS A 294 0.87 1.89 8.83
N LEU A 295 0.41 2.13 10.06
CA LEU A 295 -0.99 2.45 10.34
C LEU A 295 -1.44 3.73 9.62
N ALA A 296 -0.56 4.72 9.50
CA ALA A 296 -0.87 5.96 8.80
C ALA A 296 -1.05 5.77 7.29
N VAL A 297 -0.19 4.96 6.66
CA VAL A 297 -0.31 4.61 5.25
C VAL A 297 -1.59 3.82 5.00
N GLU A 298 -1.90 2.83 5.84
CA GLU A 298 -3.15 2.07 5.77
C GLU A 298 -4.37 3.01 5.93
N ALA A 299 -4.40 3.81 6.99
CA ALA A 299 -5.51 4.73 7.26
C ALA A 299 -5.71 5.76 6.15
N GLY A 300 -4.63 6.34 5.61
CA GLY A 300 -4.72 7.30 4.51
C GLY A 300 -5.20 6.64 3.21
N ARG A 301 -4.82 5.38 2.95
CA ARG A 301 -5.31 4.63 1.79
C ARG A 301 -6.79 4.31 1.92
N GLU A 302 -7.23 3.85 3.08
CA GLU A 302 -8.65 3.64 3.38
C GLU A 302 -9.46 4.94 3.22
N ALA A 303 -8.94 6.06 3.71
CA ALA A 303 -9.59 7.36 3.57
C ALA A 303 -9.71 7.82 2.10
N TYR A 304 -8.71 7.52 1.27
CA TYR A 304 -8.77 7.77 -0.18
C TYR A 304 -9.85 6.93 -0.85
N LEU A 305 -9.88 5.62 -0.58
CA LEU A 305 -10.86 4.69 -1.16
C LEU A 305 -12.29 4.97 -0.69
N ALA A 306 -12.46 5.35 0.57
CA ALA A 306 -13.76 5.65 1.16
C ALA A 306 -14.41 6.93 0.59
N GLY A 307 -13.63 7.82 -0.04
CA GLY A 307 -14.13 9.08 -0.58
C GLY A 307 -14.55 10.05 0.52
N ARG A 308 -13.59 10.77 1.11
CA ARG A 308 -13.85 11.77 2.17
C ARG A 308 -14.94 12.78 1.76
N MET A 309 -15.66 13.30 2.76
CA MET A 309 -16.62 14.38 2.55
C MET A 309 -15.96 15.62 1.93
N ALA A 310 -16.76 16.37 1.15
CA ALA A 310 -16.35 17.65 0.58
C ALA A 310 -16.01 18.66 1.69
N ARG A 311 -14.98 19.47 1.44
CA ARG A 311 -14.66 20.60 2.33
C ARG A 311 -15.71 21.69 2.14
N ARG A 312 -16.20 22.23 3.26
CA ARG A 312 -17.13 23.35 3.29
C ARG A 312 -16.44 24.54 3.95
N MET A 313 -16.80 25.75 3.52
CA MET A 313 -16.26 26.99 4.10
C MET A 313 -16.96 27.38 5.41
N TYR A 314 -18.18 26.87 5.63
CA TYR A 314 -19.00 27.13 6.80
C TYR A 314 -19.56 25.83 7.36
N ALA A 315 -19.97 25.85 8.63
CA ALA A 315 -20.65 24.74 9.27
C ALA A 315 -21.99 24.47 8.58
N ASP A 316 -22.34 23.20 8.48
CA ASP A 316 -23.65 22.74 8.02
C ASP A 316 -24.16 21.76 9.08
N PRO A 317 -25.36 21.96 9.65
CA PRO A 317 -25.87 21.12 10.72
C PRO A 317 -25.90 19.64 10.31
N SER A 318 -25.35 18.78 11.14
CA SER A 318 -25.39 17.32 10.91
C SER A 318 -26.78 16.72 11.17
N SER A 319 -27.68 17.48 11.80
CA SER A 319 -29.04 17.06 12.14
C SER A 319 -30.07 17.88 11.38
N PRO A 320 -31.12 17.26 10.81
CA PRO A 320 -32.21 17.97 10.15
C PRO A 320 -32.81 19.01 11.10
N LEU A 321 -32.97 20.25 10.63
CA LEU A 321 -33.64 21.31 11.39
C LEU A 321 -35.15 21.08 11.52
N ALA A 322 -35.71 20.12 10.77
CA ALA A 322 -37.09 19.68 10.90
C ALA A 322 -37.27 18.87 12.19
N GLY A 323 -37.87 19.49 13.21
CA GLY A 323 -38.17 18.84 14.49
C GLY A 323 -37.43 19.39 15.71
N LEU A 324 -36.69 20.50 15.59
CA LEU A 324 -36.20 21.25 16.74
C LEU A 324 -37.38 22.02 17.39
N ILE A 325 -37.64 21.75 18.67
CA ILE A 325 -38.57 22.49 19.55
C ILE A 325 -37.85 23.71 20.12
#